data_AF-A0A519GZW9-F1
#
_entry.id   AF-A0A519GZW9-F1
#
_cell.length_a   1.000
_cell.length_b   1.000
_cell.length_c   1.000
_cell.angle_alpha   90.00
_cell.angle_beta   90.00
_cell.angle_gamma   90.00
#
_symmetry.space_group_name_H-M   'P 1'
#
loop_
_entity.id
_entity.type
_entity.pdbx_description
1 polymer ?
#
loop_
_entity_poly.entity_id
_entity_poly.type
_entity_poly.pdbx_seq_one_letter_code
_entity_poly.pdbx_strand_id
1 'polypeptide(L)' 'TKVVTTLGKPGVQVASITKRPTGYVFAHVEGGQRPSVNGIPLTGESIALRTGDLIELAGTQMQFIQG' A
#
# COMPACT_ATOMS: atom_id res chain seq x y z
N THR A 1 -19.60 -0.78 -0.45
CA THR A 1 -18.28 -0.84 -1.14
C THR A 1 -17.19 -0.65 -0.12
N LYS A 2 -16.20 -1.55 -0.04
CA LYS A 2 -15.14 -1.49 0.99
C LYS A 2 -14.23 -0.27 0.71
N VAL A 3 -14.20 0.68 1.64
CA VAL A 3 -13.49 1.97 1.48
C VAL A 3 -11.99 1.83 1.77
N VAL A 4 -11.61 0.87 2.61
CA VAL A 4 -10.22 0.64 3.03
C VAL A 4 -9.92 -0.85 2.95
N THR A 5 -8.80 -1.20 2.32
CA THR A 5 -8.25 -2.55 2.30
C THR A 5 -6.91 -2.56 3.02
N THR A 6 -6.86 -3.24 4.17
CA THR A 6 -5.62 -3.47 4.90
C THR A 6 -4.89 -4.69 4.34
N LEU A 7 -3.58 -4.57 4.17
CA LEU A 7 -2.68 -5.59 3.66
C LEU A 7 -1.59 -5.86 4.68
N GLY A 8 -1.10 -7.10 4.72
CA GLY A 8 0.04 -7.50 5.54
C GLY A 8 -0.34 -8.26 6.80
N LYS A 9 0.64 -8.42 7.69
CA LYS A 9 0.54 -9.20 8.92
C LYS A 9 0.66 -8.28 10.14
N PRO A 10 -0.36 -8.22 11.03
CA PRO A 10 -0.27 -7.47 12.28
C PRO A 10 0.96 -7.85 13.09
N GLY A 11 1.63 -6.86 13.69
CA GLY A 11 2.88 -7.03 14.43
C GLY A 11 4.15 -7.19 13.59
N VAL A 12 4.03 -7.31 12.26
CA VAL A 12 5.19 -7.43 11.35
C VAL A 12 5.27 -6.22 10.41
N GLN A 13 4.30 -6.11 9.52
CA GLN A 13 4.17 -4.98 8.60
C GLN A 13 2.75 -4.94 8.06
N VAL A 14 2.13 -3.77 8.18
CA VAL A 14 0.75 -3.51 7.76
C VAL A 14 0.70 -2.24 6.96
N ALA A 15 -0.03 -2.27 5.87
CA ALA A 15 -0.34 -1.11 5.05
C ALA A 15 -1.83 -1.08 4.71
N SER A 16 -2.33 0.07 4.28
CA SER A 16 -3.71 0.21 3.85
C SER A 16 -3.81 0.84 2.48
N ILE A 17 -4.77 0.38 1.68
CA ILE A 17 -5.21 0.99 0.43
C ILE A 17 -6.57 1.63 0.71
N THR A 18 -6.65 2.95 0.62
CA THR A 18 -7.88 3.71 0.80
C THR A 18 -8.39 4.18 -0.56
N LYS A 19 -9.65 3.88 -0.86
CA LYS A 19 -10.36 4.43 -2.03
C LYS A 19 -10.92 5.80 -1.70
N ARG A 20 -10.48 6.83 -2.42
CA ARG A 20 -10.97 8.21 -2.36
C ARG A 20 -11.71 8.56 -3.65
N PRO A 21 -12.54 9.63 -3.66
CA PRO A 21 -13.16 10.11 -4.89
C PRO A 21 -12.15 10.47 -5.99
N THR A 22 -10.94 10.85 -5.60
CA THR A 22 -9.84 11.25 -6.50
C THR A 22 -8.94 10.09 -6.93
N GLY A 23 -9.08 8.89 -6.36
CA GLY A 23 -8.23 7.74 -6.69
C GLY A 23 -7.96 6.82 -5.50
N TYR A 24 -6.83 6.10 -5.53
CA TYR A 24 -6.42 5.17 -4.48
C TYR A 24 -5.16 5.66 -3.80
N VAL A 25 -5.10 5.49 -2.48
CA VAL A 25 -3.96 5.93 -1.67
C VAL A 25 -3.45 4.74 -0.86
N PHE A 26 -2.16 4.48 -0.95
CA PHE A 26 -1.46 3.48 -0.15
C PHE A 26 -0.74 4.16 1.01
N ALA A 27 -0.95 3.66 2.22
CA ALA A 27 -0.36 4.22 3.43
C ALA A 27 0.25 3.11 4.29
N HIS A 28 1.38 3.42 4.92
CA HIS A 28 1.94 2.56 5.94
C HIS A 28 1.13 2.71 7.24
N VAL A 29 0.77 1.60 7.87
CA VAL A 29 -0.05 1.59 9.08
C VAL A 29 0.77 1.14 10.28
N GLU A 30 1.54 0.05 10.14
CA GLU A 30 2.26 -0.56 11.24
C GLU A 30 3.50 -1.33 10.74
N GLY A 31 4.49 -1.50 11.61
CA GLY A 31 5.71 -2.27 11.35
C GLY A 31 6.95 -1.38 11.22
N GLY A 32 8.12 -1.90 11.61
CA GLY A 32 9.37 -1.12 11.57
C GLY A 32 9.92 -0.91 10.16
N GLN A 33 9.53 -1.75 9.20
CA GLN A 33 9.94 -1.63 7.81
C GLN A 33 8.88 -0.81 7.04
N ARG A 34 9.34 0.11 6.18
CA ARG A 34 8.45 0.84 5.26
C ARG A 34 8.18 -0.05 4.03
N PRO A 35 6.91 -0.20 3.60
CA PRO A 35 6.62 -0.84 2.32
C PRO A 35 7.22 -0.03 1.16
N SER A 36 7.46 -0.69 0.03
CA SER A 36 7.94 -0.04 -1.19
C SER A 36 6.85 -0.06 -2.26
N VAL A 37 6.87 0.96 -3.13
CA VAL A 37 6.04 1.01 -4.33
C VAL A 37 6.97 1.26 -5.51
N ASN A 38 6.92 0.39 -6.51
CA ASN A 38 7.81 0.35 -7.66
C ASN A 38 9.30 0.31 -7.25
N GLY A 39 9.62 -0.43 -6.19
CA GLY A 39 10.98 -0.51 -5.63
C GLY A 39 11.43 0.73 -4.86
N ILE A 40 10.57 1.74 -4.71
CA ILE A 40 10.85 2.96 -3.94
C ILE A 40 10.18 2.84 -2.57
N PRO A 41 10.95 2.79 -1.46
CA PRO A 41 10.37 2.78 -0.11
C PRO A 41 9.50 4.01 0.13
N LEU A 42 8.37 3.84 0.83
CA LEU A 42 7.53 4.97 1.23
C LEU A 42 8.34 5.92 2.12
N THR A 43 8.62 7.12 1.61
CA THR A 43 9.30 8.19 2.36
C THR A 43 8.31 9.00 3.20
N GLY A 44 7.08 9.22 2.71
CA GLY A 44 5.98 9.87 3.43
C GLY A 44 5.04 8.90 4.15
N GLU A 45 3.96 9.44 4.73
CA GLU A 45 2.90 8.65 5.38
C GLU A 45 2.05 7.86 4.37
N SER A 46 1.92 8.37 3.14
CA SER A 46 1.16 7.73 2.06
C SER A 46 1.60 8.16 0.66
N ILE A 47 1.20 7.38 -0.35
CA ILE A 47 1.43 7.63 -1.77
C ILE A 47 0.16 7.34 -2.58
N ALA A 48 -0.08 8.08 -3.65
CA ALA A 48 -1.16 7.78 -4.59
C ALA A 48 -0.79 6.56 -5.44
N LEU A 49 -1.71 5.61 -5.56
CA LEU A 49 -1.55 4.42 -6.40
C LEU A 49 -2.18 4.62 -7.78
N ARG A 50 -1.56 4.02 -8.78
CA ARG A 50 -2.03 3.92 -10.16
C ARG A 50 -2.04 2.46 -10.59
N THR A 51 -2.94 2.10 -11.51
CA THR A 51 -2.95 0.76 -12.12
C THR A 51 -1.59 0.42 -12.69
N GLY A 52 -1.09 -0.75 -12.33
CA GLY A 52 0.23 -1.23 -12.70
C GLY A 52 1.28 -1.04 -11.62
N ASP A 53 1.03 -0.20 -10.59
CA ASP A 53 1.97 0.02 -9.50
C ASP A 53 2.23 -1.26 -8.71
N LEU A 54 3.48 -1.45 -8.34
CA LEU A 54 3.99 -2.68 -7.80
C LEU A 54 4.39 -2.49 -6.34
N ILE A 55 3.61 -3.04 -5.44
CA ILE A 55 3.69 -2.85 -4.00
C ILE A 55 4.49 -4.02 -3.41
N GLU A 56 5.51 -3.70 -2.61
CA GLU A 56 6.25 -4.68 -1.83
C GLU A 56 5.95 -4.49 -0.34
N LEU A 57 5.46 -5.54 0.30
CA LEU A 57 5.06 -5.57 1.69
C LEU A 57 5.45 -6.91 2.31
N ALA A 58 6.32 -6.89 3.32
CA ALA A 58 6.80 -8.03 4.10
C ALA A 58 7.40 -9.14 3.22
N GLY A 59 8.14 -8.74 2.18
CA GLY A 59 8.69 -9.65 1.18
C GLY A 59 7.66 -10.22 0.20
N THR A 60 6.40 -9.77 0.28
CA THR A 60 5.35 -10.10 -0.69
C THR A 60 5.22 -8.96 -1.70
N GLN A 61 5.32 -9.31 -2.97
CA GLN A 61 5.17 -8.38 -4.08
C GLN A 61 3.77 -8.53 -4.69
N MET A 62 3.09 -7.41 -4.90
CA MET A 62 1.72 -7.35 -5.42
C MET A 62 1.62 -6.25 -6.46
N GLN A 63 0.76 -6.42 -7.47
CA GLN A 63 0.47 -5.37 -8.42
C GLN A 63 -0.92 -4.79 -8.15
N PHE A 64 -1.01 -3.47 -8.07
CA PHE A 64 -2.28 -2.77 -7.96
C PHE A 64 -2.93 -2.67 -9.34
N ILE A 65 -4.15 -3.21 -9.47
CA ILE A 65 -4.94 -3.14 -10.70
C ILE A 65 -6.28 -2.47 -10.38
N GLN A 66 -6.56 -1.34 -11.03
CA GLN A 66 -7.90 -0.74 -11.02
C GLN A 66 -8.70 -1.31 -12.20
N GLY A 67 -9.83 -1.94 -11.90
CA GLY A 67 -10.84 -2.39 -12.86
C GLY A 67 -12.17 -1.69 -12.66
#